data_AF-A0AAP2ULS1-F1
#
_entry.id   AF-A0AAP2ULS1-F1
#
_cell.length_a   1.000
_cell.length_b   1.000
_cell.length_c   1.000
_cell.angle_alpha   90.00
_cell.angle_beta   90.00
_cell.angle_gamma   90.00
#
_symmetry.space_group_name_H-M   'P 1'
#
loop_
_entity.id
_entity.type
_entity.pdbx_description
1 polymer ?
#
loop_
_entity_poly.entity_id
_entity_poly.type
_entity_poly.pdbx_seq_one_letter_code
_entity_poly.pdbx_strand_id
1 'polypeptide(L)'
;MKKSTLLSLLTAGAVIATSAGTFAAWDQTKGTATSEVLNFRAGVTTTVTAANFTETNAVIGEDPKFTSTPTIEVKNIPDSVDPTAYNIKVSAYAFDTVAHANDAAKVSDPSTSTGYLSSVTTTVTDSEKKLSEATNGKITPTITATTTNDTENTAGTATTAYILVVAELTPDNSAA
;
A
#
# COMPACT_ATOMS: atom_id res chain seq x y z
N MET A 1 78.33 7.25 -29.72
CA MET A 1 77.65 8.00 -28.64
C MET A 1 77.78 9.50 -28.85
N LYS A 2 76.70 10.22 -29.16
CA LYS A 2 76.29 11.59 -28.72
C LYS A 2 74.83 11.75 -29.21
N LYS A 3 73.84 11.40 -28.40
CA LYS A 3 73.05 12.22 -27.46
C LYS A 3 72.00 13.13 -28.14
N SER A 4 70.75 12.86 -27.76
CA SER A 4 69.47 13.49 -28.10
C SER A 4 69.43 15.01 -27.96
N THR A 5 68.61 15.68 -28.77
CA THR A 5 67.96 16.98 -28.47
C THR A 5 66.62 16.96 -29.21
N LEU A 6 65.55 16.51 -28.55
CA LEU A 6 64.60 17.32 -27.78
C LEU A 6 63.88 18.39 -28.63
N LEU A 7 62.58 18.15 -28.84
CA LEU A 7 61.48 19.11 -29.00
C LEU A 7 61.86 20.57 -29.34
N SER A 8 61.36 21.07 -30.47
CA SER A 8 60.45 22.22 -30.42
C SER A 8 59.47 22.20 -31.60
N LEU A 9 58.19 22.22 -31.25
CA LEU A 9 57.10 22.59 -32.14
C LEU A 9 57.31 24.04 -32.59
N LEU A 10 57.29 24.28 -33.90
CA LEU A 10 56.96 25.60 -34.42
C LEU A 10 56.07 25.45 -35.66
N THR A 11 54.79 25.26 -35.37
CA THR A 11 53.68 26.09 -35.84
C THR A 11 53.73 26.65 -37.28
N ALA A 12 52.84 26.05 -38.08
CA ALA A 12 51.89 26.68 -39.01
C ALA A 12 52.40 27.28 -40.33
N GLY A 13 51.80 26.78 -41.43
CA GLY A 13 51.74 27.54 -42.67
C GLY A 13 51.28 26.79 -43.93
N ALA A 14 50.04 26.28 -43.94
CA ALA A 14 49.19 26.03 -45.13
C ALA A 14 49.73 25.00 -46.17
N VAL A 15 48.99 24.33 -47.06
CA VAL A 15 47.69 24.54 -47.72
C VAL A 15 47.11 23.15 -48.03
N ILE A 16 45.79 23.03 -47.93
CA ILE A 16 45.00 21.84 -48.26
C ILE A 16 44.96 21.67 -49.79
N ALA A 17 45.39 20.51 -50.31
CA ALA A 17 45.04 20.07 -51.66
C ALA A 17 44.03 18.93 -51.56
N THR A 18 42.76 19.30 -51.63
CA THR A 18 41.61 18.41 -51.80
C THR A 18 41.82 17.54 -53.05
N SER A 19 42.18 16.28 -52.86
CA SER A 19 41.92 15.24 -53.86
C SER A 19 40.70 14.48 -53.41
N ALA A 20 39.71 14.41 -54.29
CA ALA A 20 38.36 13.92 -54.09
C ALA A 20 38.33 12.59 -53.31
N GLY A 21 38.11 12.70 -51.99
CA GLY A 21 37.69 11.59 -51.18
C GLY A 21 36.30 11.18 -51.65
N THR A 22 36.15 9.90 -51.97
CA THR A 22 34.91 9.14 -51.90
C THR A 22 33.97 9.81 -50.90
N PHE A 23 32.83 10.35 -51.38
CA PHE A 23 31.74 10.79 -50.51
C PHE A 23 31.14 9.53 -49.86
N ALA A 24 31.86 8.97 -48.89
CA ALA A 24 31.25 8.18 -47.85
C ALA A 24 30.16 9.08 -47.27
N ALA A 25 28.94 8.55 -47.17
CA ALA A 25 27.90 9.13 -46.34
C ALA A 25 28.46 9.20 -44.90
N TRP A 26 29.20 10.27 -44.57
CA TRP A 26 29.91 10.43 -43.30
C TRP A 26 29.03 11.10 -42.24
N ASP A 27 27.75 11.35 -42.53
CA ASP A 27 26.88 11.94 -41.53
C ASP A 27 25.56 11.18 -41.41
N GLN A 28 25.57 10.17 -40.54
CA GLN A 28 24.34 9.63 -39.96
C GLN A 28 23.94 10.53 -38.79
N THR A 29 23.32 11.67 -39.07
CA THR A 29 22.89 12.67 -38.05
C THR A 29 21.76 12.17 -37.14
N LYS A 30 21.17 11.01 -37.42
CA LYS A 30 20.06 10.43 -36.68
C LYS A 30 20.18 8.91 -36.60
N GLY A 31 20.27 8.41 -35.38
CA GLY A 31 20.04 7.01 -35.03
C GLY A 31 18.75 6.92 -34.22
N THR A 32 17.86 6.00 -34.60
CA THR A 32 16.66 5.66 -33.81
C THR A 32 16.81 4.24 -33.32
N ALA A 33 16.67 4.03 -32.02
CA ALA A 33 16.52 2.71 -31.43
C ALA A 33 15.10 2.61 -30.88
N THR A 34 14.37 1.59 -31.30
CA THR A 34 13.09 1.22 -30.69
C THR A 34 13.39 0.43 -29.42
N SER A 35 12.81 0.83 -28.30
CA SER A 35 12.91 0.06 -27.05
C SER A 35 12.22 -1.30 -27.23
N GLU A 36 12.75 -2.33 -26.58
CA GLU A 36 12.06 -3.61 -26.45
C GLU A 36 10.71 -3.43 -25.74
N VAL A 37 9.83 -4.42 -25.87
CA VAL A 37 8.50 -4.41 -25.23
C VAL A 37 8.64 -4.18 -23.72
N LEU A 38 8.05 -3.07 -23.23
CA LEU A 38 7.98 -2.77 -21.81
C LEU A 38 6.84 -3.57 -21.17
N ASN A 39 7.19 -4.56 -20.36
CA ASN A 39 6.21 -5.29 -19.55
C ASN A 39 6.13 -4.68 -18.15
N PHE A 40 4.97 -4.14 -17.80
CA PHE A 40 4.69 -3.66 -16.44
C PHE A 40 4.20 -4.82 -15.57
N ARG A 41 4.68 -4.87 -14.33
CA ARG A 41 4.15 -5.80 -13.32
C ARG A 41 2.71 -5.44 -12.94
N ALA A 42 1.97 -6.42 -12.41
CA ALA A 42 0.68 -6.17 -11.78
C ALA A 42 0.83 -5.27 -10.54
N GLY A 43 -0.20 -4.48 -10.23
CA GLY A 43 -0.28 -3.71 -8.99
C GLY A 43 -0.47 -4.64 -7.78
N VAL A 44 0.16 -4.28 -6.65
CA VAL A 44 -0.10 -4.91 -5.36
C VAL A 44 -1.54 -4.59 -4.95
N THR A 45 -2.25 -5.58 -4.43
CA THR A 45 -3.66 -5.41 -3.99
C THR A 45 -3.85 -5.95 -2.60
N THR A 46 -4.54 -5.19 -1.74
CA THR A 46 -4.97 -5.63 -0.41
C THR A 46 -6.49 -5.79 -0.42
N THR A 47 -6.98 -6.94 0.03
CA THR A 47 -8.41 -7.27 0.01
C THR A 47 -8.86 -7.76 1.37
N VAL A 48 -10.07 -7.37 1.77
CA VAL A 48 -10.72 -7.83 3.00
C VAL A 48 -11.91 -8.70 2.60
N THR A 49 -11.93 -9.94 3.08
CA THR A 49 -13.09 -10.83 3.00
C THR A 49 -13.79 -10.80 4.34
N ALA A 50 -14.97 -10.19 4.38
CA ALA A 50 -15.76 -10.07 5.59
C ALA A 50 -16.22 -11.45 6.11
N ALA A 51 -16.22 -11.60 7.43
CA ALA A 51 -16.83 -12.71 8.13
C ALA A 51 -18.00 -12.21 8.98
N ASN A 52 -18.99 -13.06 9.21
CA ASN A 52 -20.15 -12.71 10.03
C ASN A 52 -19.73 -12.45 11.47
N PHE A 53 -20.32 -11.43 12.09
CA PHE A 53 -20.18 -11.21 13.53
C PHE A 53 -21.06 -12.19 14.30
N THR A 54 -20.51 -12.73 15.38
CA THR A 54 -21.22 -13.64 16.30
C THR A 54 -21.21 -13.05 17.70
N GLU A 55 -22.33 -13.10 18.40
CA GLU A 55 -22.40 -12.70 19.80
C GLU A 55 -21.61 -13.69 20.68
N THR A 56 -20.75 -13.15 21.53
CA THR A 56 -19.86 -13.92 22.43
C THR A 56 -20.13 -13.67 23.90
N ASN A 57 -20.93 -12.65 24.22
CA ASN A 57 -21.39 -12.36 25.57
C ASN A 57 -22.89 -12.04 25.57
N ALA A 58 -23.71 -13.03 25.91
CA ALA A 58 -25.17 -12.92 25.98
C ALA A 58 -25.67 -12.92 27.45
N VAL A 59 -24.89 -12.35 28.37
CA VAL A 59 -25.19 -12.30 29.79
C VAL A 59 -26.07 -11.07 30.09
N ILE A 60 -27.21 -11.28 30.75
CA ILE A 60 -28.11 -10.19 31.13
C ILE A 60 -27.40 -9.25 32.12
N GLY A 61 -27.43 -7.94 31.84
CA GLY A 61 -26.81 -6.91 32.67
C GLY A 61 -25.35 -6.60 32.32
N GLU A 62 -24.77 -7.32 31.37
CA GLU A 62 -23.46 -7.02 30.78
C GLU A 62 -23.62 -6.41 29.39
N ASP A 63 -22.62 -5.66 28.94
CA ASP A 63 -22.61 -5.13 27.57
C ASP A 63 -22.46 -6.27 26.55
N PRO A 64 -23.26 -6.27 25.47
CA PRO A 64 -23.16 -7.28 24.43
C PRO A 64 -21.84 -7.15 23.69
N LYS A 65 -21.25 -8.30 23.38
CA LYS A 65 -19.95 -8.40 22.71
C LYS A 65 -20.03 -9.28 21.49
N PHE A 66 -19.64 -8.76 20.33
CA PHE A 66 -19.62 -9.49 19.08
C PHE A 66 -18.19 -9.65 18.56
N THR A 67 -17.89 -10.80 17.95
CA THR A 67 -16.59 -11.03 17.31
C THR A 67 -16.71 -11.50 15.87
N SER A 68 -15.72 -11.17 15.05
CA SER A 68 -15.56 -11.63 13.66
C SER A 68 -14.09 -11.85 13.32
N THR A 69 -13.81 -12.81 12.45
CA THR A 69 -12.46 -13.15 11.98
C THR A 69 -12.37 -13.00 10.45
N PRO A 70 -12.32 -11.77 9.91
CA PRO A 70 -12.18 -11.55 8.48
C PRO A 70 -10.82 -12.07 7.99
N THR A 71 -10.75 -12.40 6.70
CA THR A 71 -9.47 -12.72 6.04
C THR A 71 -8.98 -11.50 5.28
N ILE A 72 -7.74 -11.09 5.54
CA ILE A 72 -7.07 -10.02 4.81
C ILE A 72 -5.99 -10.65 3.95
N GLU A 73 -5.97 -10.31 2.67
CA GLU A 73 -5.05 -10.90 1.70
C GLU A 73 -4.35 -9.81 0.88
N VAL A 74 -3.03 -9.85 0.86
CA VAL A 74 -2.14 -9.03 0.02
C VAL A 74 -1.64 -9.88 -1.15
N LYS A 75 -1.92 -9.47 -2.39
CA LYS A 75 -1.53 -10.16 -3.63
C LYS A 75 -0.55 -9.36 -4.47
N ASN A 76 0.11 -10.09 -5.39
CA ASN A 76 1.01 -9.55 -6.41
C ASN A 76 2.21 -8.80 -5.82
N ILE A 77 2.69 -9.24 -4.65
CA ILE A 77 3.91 -8.71 -4.04
C ILE A 77 5.08 -9.08 -4.97
N PRO A 78 5.87 -8.12 -5.49
CA PRO A 78 7.01 -8.44 -6.33
C PRO A 78 8.08 -9.19 -5.53
N ASP A 79 8.73 -10.19 -6.15
CA ASP A 79 9.77 -10.99 -5.49
C ASP A 79 10.96 -10.17 -4.96
N SER A 80 11.19 -8.98 -5.53
CA SER A 80 12.25 -8.06 -5.11
C SER A 80 11.92 -7.26 -3.85
N VAL A 81 10.67 -7.30 -3.36
CA VAL A 81 10.22 -6.55 -2.19
C VAL A 81 10.52 -7.36 -0.93
N ASP A 82 11.24 -6.76 0.00
CA ASP A 82 11.44 -7.32 1.33
C ASP A 82 10.13 -7.20 2.15
N PRO A 83 9.50 -8.33 2.54
CA PRO A 83 8.25 -8.30 3.29
C PRO A 83 8.43 -7.80 4.74
N THR A 84 9.64 -7.68 5.26
CA THR A 84 9.88 -7.12 6.60
C THR A 84 9.75 -5.59 6.63
N ALA A 85 9.91 -4.95 5.47
CA ALA A 85 9.83 -3.50 5.27
C ALA A 85 8.40 -2.96 5.19
N TYR A 86 7.39 -3.81 5.36
CA TYR A 86 5.98 -3.43 5.28
C TYR A 86 5.16 -4.05 6.41
N ASN A 87 4.15 -3.30 6.85
CA ASN A 87 3.15 -3.72 7.81
C ASN A 87 1.77 -3.75 7.13
N ILE A 88 0.96 -4.73 7.49
CA ILE A 88 -0.46 -4.77 7.21
C ILE A 88 -1.16 -4.12 8.42
N LYS A 89 -1.72 -2.93 8.21
CA LYS A 89 -2.51 -2.23 9.23
C LYS A 89 -3.98 -2.55 9.02
N VAL A 90 -4.67 -2.82 10.11
CA VAL A 90 -6.08 -3.19 10.13
C VAL A 90 -6.81 -2.30 11.11
N SER A 91 -7.90 -1.71 10.65
CA SER A 91 -8.78 -0.88 11.47
C SER A 91 -10.22 -1.30 11.27
N ALA A 92 -11.04 -1.08 12.28
CA ALA A 92 -12.46 -1.36 12.25
C ALA A 92 -13.22 -0.12 12.73
N TYR A 93 -14.38 0.13 12.13
CA TYR A 93 -15.22 1.29 12.41
C TYR A 93 -16.69 0.88 12.35
N ALA A 94 -17.52 1.47 13.21
CA ALA A 94 -18.94 1.20 13.25
C ALA A 94 -19.76 2.33 12.62
N PHE A 95 -20.79 1.96 11.85
CA PHE A 95 -21.72 2.89 11.21
C PHE A 95 -23.17 2.49 11.45
N ASP A 96 -24.08 3.45 11.41
CA ASP A 96 -25.52 3.26 11.55
C ASP A 96 -26.17 2.50 10.38
N THR A 97 -25.57 2.57 9.18
CA THR A 97 -26.07 1.96 7.95
C THR A 97 -24.95 1.37 7.09
N VAL A 98 -25.31 0.38 6.27
CA VAL A 98 -24.41 -0.18 5.25
C VAL A 98 -23.98 0.86 4.20
N ALA A 99 -24.86 1.82 3.88
CA ALA A 99 -24.56 2.87 2.91
C ALA A 99 -23.45 3.80 3.44
N HIS A 100 -23.57 4.25 4.68
CA HIS A 100 -22.55 5.06 5.34
C HIS A 100 -21.23 4.30 5.49
N ALA A 101 -21.26 3.01 5.87
CA ALA A 101 -20.04 2.18 5.90
C ALA A 101 -19.36 2.08 4.52
N ASN A 102 -20.13 1.88 3.45
CA ASN A 102 -19.61 1.79 2.08
C ASN A 102 -19.04 3.12 1.57
N ASP A 103 -19.62 4.25 1.96
CA ASP A 103 -19.09 5.57 1.61
C ASP A 103 -17.82 5.90 2.41
N ALA A 104 -17.79 5.52 3.69
CA ALA A 104 -16.61 5.69 4.54
C ALA A 104 -15.41 4.86 4.06
N ALA A 105 -15.63 3.72 3.39
CA ALA A 105 -14.57 2.91 2.78
C ALA A 105 -13.80 3.63 1.66
N LYS A 106 -14.30 4.77 1.17
CA LYS A 106 -13.70 5.54 0.06
C LYS A 106 -12.87 6.73 0.54
N VAL A 107 -12.88 7.03 1.84
CA VAL A 107 -12.14 8.16 2.42
C VAL A 107 -10.91 7.68 3.18
N SER A 108 -9.97 8.59 3.44
CA SER A 108 -8.73 8.29 4.16
C SER A 108 -8.93 8.05 5.67
N ASP A 109 -9.95 8.67 6.27
CA ASP A 109 -10.31 8.45 7.67
C ASP A 109 -11.81 8.18 7.78
N PRO A 110 -12.21 6.90 7.85
CA PRO A 110 -13.62 6.50 7.97
C PRO A 110 -14.33 7.12 9.18
N SER A 111 -13.62 7.41 10.27
CA SER A 111 -14.24 7.94 11.50
C SER A 111 -14.82 9.35 11.34
N THR A 112 -14.41 10.06 10.30
CA THR A 112 -14.91 11.40 9.96
C THR A 112 -16.17 11.37 9.09
N SER A 113 -16.60 10.18 8.66
CA SER A 113 -17.73 10.02 7.73
C SER A 113 -19.08 10.13 8.45
N THR A 114 -20.09 10.54 7.68
CA THR A 114 -21.48 10.58 8.17
C THR A 114 -21.91 9.18 8.62
N GLY A 115 -22.68 9.11 9.71
CA GLY A 115 -23.19 7.85 10.26
C GLY A 115 -22.20 7.08 11.13
N TYR A 116 -20.99 7.61 11.39
CA TYR A 116 -20.04 7.01 12.33
C TYR A 116 -20.64 6.91 13.74
N LEU A 117 -20.60 5.71 14.33
CA LEU A 117 -21.17 5.41 15.63
C LEU A 117 -20.08 5.34 16.72
N SER A 118 -19.86 6.45 17.42
CA SER A 118 -18.92 6.49 18.54
C SER A 118 -19.38 5.69 19.77
N SER A 119 -20.66 5.30 19.84
CA SER A 119 -21.22 4.46 20.90
C SER A 119 -20.88 2.98 20.75
N VAL A 120 -20.34 2.57 19.59
CA VAL A 120 -19.88 1.21 19.33
C VAL A 120 -18.36 1.22 19.26
N THR A 121 -17.72 0.62 20.26
CA THR A 121 -16.27 0.47 20.30
C THR A 121 -15.88 -0.78 19.50
N THR A 122 -14.93 -0.63 18.59
CA THR A 122 -14.32 -1.74 17.86
C THR A 122 -12.84 -1.88 18.20
N THR A 123 -12.41 -3.10 18.50
CA THR A 123 -10.99 -3.43 18.70
C THR A 123 -10.54 -4.48 17.70
N VAL A 124 -9.28 -4.40 17.29
CA VAL A 124 -8.65 -5.31 16.33
C VAL A 124 -7.45 -5.97 16.99
N THR A 125 -7.44 -7.30 17.11
CA THR A 125 -6.24 -8.04 17.48
C THR A 125 -5.24 -8.01 16.33
N ASP A 126 -3.96 -7.82 16.63
CA ASP A 126 -2.91 -7.64 15.62
C ASP A 126 -3.26 -6.52 14.63
N SER A 127 -3.71 -5.36 15.13
CA SER A 127 -4.06 -4.18 14.31
C SER A 127 -2.92 -3.70 13.43
N GLU A 128 -1.69 -4.09 13.73
CA GLU A 128 -0.54 -3.95 12.87
C GLU A 128 0.26 -5.26 12.90
N LYS A 129 0.51 -5.82 11.72
CA LYS A 129 1.25 -7.08 11.57
C LYS A 129 2.28 -6.97 10.47
N LYS A 130 3.47 -7.55 10.65
CA LYS A 130 4.47 -7.59 9.60
C LYS A 130 3.97 -8.36 8.39
N LEU A 131 4.22 -7.88 7.18
CA LEU A 131 3.90 -8.64 5.97
C LEU A 131 4.67 -9.98 5.93
N SER A 132 5.88 -10.01 6.49
CA SER A 132 6.67 -11.25 6.64
C SER A 132 6.05 -12.29 7.58
N GLU A 133 5.12 -11.90 8.45
CA GLU A 133 4.38 -12.82 9.33
C GLU A 133 3.08 -13.34 8.70
N ALA A 134 2.70 -12.79 7.54
CA ALA A 134 1.52 -13.24 6.80
C ALA A 134 1.80 -14.59 6.11
N THR A 135 0.91 -15.54 6.30
CA THR A 135 1.03 -16.84 5.61
C THR A 135 0.48 -16.70 4.20
N ASN A 136 1.33 -16.79 3.18
CA ASN A 136 0.96 -16.53 1.78
C ASN A 136 0.28 -15.17 1.58
N GLY A 137 0.76 -14.13 2.25
CA GLY A 137 0.17 -12.78 2.20
C GLY A 137 -1.18 -12.67 2.91
N LYS A 138 -1.58 -13.67 3.71
CA LYS A 138 -2.85 -13.67 4.46
C LYS A 138 -2.65 -13.50 5.95
N ILE A 139 -3.56 -12.73 6.55
CA ILE A 139 -3.74 -12.63 8.01
C ILE A 139 -5.23 -12.75 8.36
N THR A 140 -5.51 -13.21 9.56
CA THR A 140 -6.87 -13.40 10.10
C THR A 140 -6.97 -12.72 11.47
N PRO A 141 -7.11 -11.39 11.53
CA PRO A 141 -7.28 -10.69 12.80
C PRO A 141 -8.63 -11.04 13.42
N THR A 142 -8.76 -10.79 14.72
CA THR A 142 -10.05 -10.83 15.40
C THR A 142 -10.55 -9.41 15.59
N ILE A 143 -11.74 -9.11 15.08
CA ILE A 143 -12.46 -7.87 15.35
C ILE A 143 -13.44 -8.13 16.48
N THR A 144 -13.41 -7.29 17.50
CA THR A 144 -14.42 -7.26 18.55
C THR A 144 -15.20 -5.96 18.44
N ALA A 145 -16.52 -6.04 18.55
CA ALA A 145 -17.41 -4.89 18.66
C ALA A 145 -18.20 -4.97 19.98
N THR A 146 -18.21 -3.88 20.72
CA THR A 146 -18.97 -3.72 21.97
C THR A 146 -19.73 -2.40 21.94
N THR A 147 -20.97 -2.39 22.38
CA THR A 147 -21.68 -1.15 22.63
C THR A 147 -21.33 -0.68 24.04
N THR A 148 -21.00 0.59 24.22
CA THR A 148 -21.05 1.17 25.56
C THR A 148 -22.52 1.45 25.84
N ASN A 149 -23.10 0.84 26.88
CA ASN A 149 -24.37 1.39 27.39
C ASN A 149 -24.05 2.78 27.94
N ASP A 150 -24.36 3.80 27.14
CA ASP A 150 -24.46 5.14 27.68
C ASP A 150 -25.46 5.05 28.84
N THR A 151 -25.12 5.56 30.02
CA THR A 151 -26.01 5.55 31.20
C THR A 151 -27.36 6.25 30.95
N GLU A 152 -27.53 6.86 29.78
CA GLU A 152 -28.76 7.46 29.24
C GLU A 152 -29.57 6.55 28.30
N ASN A 153 -29.19 5.28 28.07
CA ASN A 153 -30.00 4.32 27.32
C ASN A 153 -31.22 3.86 28.15
N THR A 154 -32.06 4.83 28.49
CA THR A 154 -33.26 4.73 29.33
C THR A 154 -34.46 4.23 28.51
N ALA A 155 -34.24 3.81 27.26
CA ALA A 155 -35.31 3.41 26.36
C ALA A 155 -34.85 2.31 25.40
N GLY A 156 -34.82 1.06 25.88
CA GLY A 156 -35.13 -0.22 25.20
C GLY A 156 -34.96 -0.39 23.67
N THR A 157 -34.09 0.36 23.00
CA THR A 157 -33.94 0.33 21.54
C THR A 157 -32.61 -0.35 21.22
N ALA A 158 -32.67 -1.45 20.47
CA ALA A 158 -31.47 -2.16 20.06
C ALA A 158 -30.64 -1.29 19.10
N THR A 159 -29.37 -1.08 19.41
CA THR A 159 -28.42 -0.42 18.50
C THR A 159 -28.06 -1.39 17.38
N THR A 160 -28.36 -1.01 16.14
CA THR A 160 -27.85 -1.71 14.96
C THR A 160 -26.59 -1.02 14.47
N ALA A 161 -25.53 -1.79 14.20
CA ALA A 161 -24.27 -1.26 13.68
C ALA A 161 -23.74 -2.11 12.52
N TYR A 162 -23.11 -1.42 11.56
CA TYR A 162 -22.45 -2.00 10.40
C TYR A 162 -20.95 -1.77 10.56
N ILE A 163 -20.19 -2.85 10.67
CA ILE A 163 -18.75 -2.77 10.90
C ILE A 163 -18.02 -2.75 9.56
N LEU A 164 -17.34 -1.64 9.29
CA LEU A 164 -16.37 -1.52 8.22
C LEU A 164 -15.01 -1.99 8.72
N VAL A 165 -14.36 -2.91 8.00
CA VAL A 165 -12.97 -3.30 8.24
C VAL A 165 -12.11 -2.77 7.10
N VAL A 166 -11.10 -2.00 7.44
CA VAL A 166 -10.13 -1.42 6.50
C VAL A 166 -8.78 -2.07 6.71
N ALA A 167 -8.11 -2.43 5.62
CA ALA A 167 -6.77 -2.98 5.65
C ALA A 167 -5.87 -2.25 4.66
N GLU A 168 -4.70 -1.84 5.12
CA GLU A 168 -3.73 -1.08 4.35
C GLU A 168 -2.36 -1.72 4.44
N LEU A 169 -1.63 -1.73 3.32
CA LEU A 169 -0.21 -2.09 3.31
C LEU A 169 0.59 -0.79 3.43
N THR A 170 1.31 -0.63 4.54
CA THR A 170 2.11 0.57 4.83
C THR A 170 3.58 0.23 4.95
N PRO A 171 4.51 1.10 4.51
CA PRO A 171 5.92 0.95 4.83
C PRO A 171 6.15 0.88 6.34
N ASP A 172 7.09 0.04 6.75
CA ASP A 172 7.52 0.00 8.13
C ASP A 172 8.47 1.17 8.44
N ASN A 173 7.95 2.17 9.13
CA ASN A 173 8.74 3.34 9.54
C ASN A 173 9.51 3.12 10.86
N SER A 174 9.55 1.89 11.38
CA SER A 174 10.24 1.56 12.63
C SER A 174 11.77 1.73 12.57
N ALA A 175 12.32 2.09 11.40
CA ALA A 175 13.75 2.29 11.15
C ALA A 175 14.11 3.73 10.70
N ALA A 176 13.21 4.71 10.86
CA ALA A 176 13.50 6.13 10.58
C ALA A 176 13.91 6.91 11.84
#